data_AF-L8Y225-F1
#
_entry.id   AF-L8Y225-F1
#
_cell.length_a   1.000
_cell.length_b   1.000
_cell.length_c   1.000
_cell.angle_alpha   90.00
_cell.angle_beta   90.00
_cell.angle_gamma   90.00
#
_symmetry.space_group_name_H-M   'P 1'
#
loop_
_entity.id
_entity.type
_entity.pdbx_description
1 polymer ?
#
loop_
_entity_poly.entity_id
_entity_poly.type
_entity_poly.pdbx_seq_one_letter_code
_entity_poly.pdbx_strand_id
1 'polypeptide(L)'
;MVFARHLRVAGDEFRSKYLNSTNAADKIPFEEDWTKMKVELGSSLGGPYLGVHLRRKDFIWGHREDVPSLEGAVRKIRSLMKTHQLNKVFVATDAVRKEYEELKKLLPEMVRFEPTWEELELYKDGGVAIIDQWICSHARFFIGTSVSTFSFRIHEEREILGLAPKTTYNRFCGDHEDGCEQPTHWSIAY
;
A
#
# COMPACT_ATOMS: atom_id res chain seq x y z
N MET A 1 -9.85 2.59 -13.76
CA MET A 1 -11.06 1.79 -13.42
C MET A 1 -11.43 2.17 -11.99
N VAL A 2 -12.67 2.54 -11.70
CA VAL A 2 -13.05 2.95 -10.34
C VAL A 2 -13.56 1.74 -9.55
N PHE A 3 -13.05 1.53 -8.34
CA PHE A 3 -13.52 0.45 -7.48
C PHE A 3 -14.99 0.60 -7.06
N ALA A 4 -15.64 -0.54 -6.80
CA ALA A 4 -17.02 -0.57 -6.34
C ALA A 4 -17.18 0.23 -5.04
N ARG A 5 -18.26 1.02 -4.95
CA ARG A 5 -18.49 1.97 -3.85
C ARG A 5 -18.39 1.33 -2.46
N HIS A 6 -18.97 0.15 -2.26
CA HIS A 6 -18.96 -0.53 -0.96
C HIS A 6 -17.55 -0.91 -0.49
N LEU A 7 -16.63 -1.22 -1.41
CA LEU A 7 -15.23 -1.51 -1.08
C LEU A 7 -14.47 -0.24 -0.71
N ARG A 8 -14.71 0.87 -1.43
CA ARG A 8 -14.16 2.20 -1.08
C ARG A 8 -14.61 2.64 0.30
N VAL A 9 -15.91 2.48 0.60
CA VAL A 9 -16.48 2.80 1.92
C VAL A 9 -15.82 1.98 3.02
N ALA A 10 -15.67 0.67 2.86
CA ALA A 10 -14.99 -0.18 3.85
C ALA A 10 -13.53 0.27 4.08
N GLY A 11 -12.81 0.61 3.00
CA GLY A 11 -11.45 1.14 3.09
C GLY A 11 -11.38 2.51 3.77
N ASP A 12 -12.33 3.41 3.50
CA ASP A 12 -12.42 4.74 4.11
C ASP A 12 -12.79 4.66 5.60
N GLU A 13 -13.68 3.75 5.97
CA GLU A 13 -14.00 3.46 7.37
C GLU A 13 -12.77 2.95 8.13
N PHE A 14 -12.01 2.03 7.52
CA PHE A 14 -10.77 1.54 8.10
C PHE A 14 -9.72 2.66 8.26
N ARG A 15 -9.52 3.47 7.22
CA ARG A 15 -8.60 4.62 7.23
C ARG A 15 -8.95 5.61 8.33
N SER A 16 -10.22 5.97 8.44
CA SER A 16 -10.70 6.90 9.47
C SER A 16 -10.47 6.33 10.87
N LYS A 17 -10.90 5.09 11.11
CA LYS A 17 -10.88 4.45 12.43
C LYS A 17 -9.49 4.11 12.93
N TYR A 18 -8.63 3.54 12.08
CA TYR A 18 -7.36 2.97 12.52
C TYR A 18 -6.14 3.78 12.08
N LEU A 19 -6.26 4.60 11.04
CA LEU A 19 -5.11 5.30 10.44
C LEU A 19 -5.18 6.82 10.59
N ASN A 20 -6.24 7.37 11.20
CA ASN A 20 -6.47 8.81 11.33
C ASN A 20 -6.36 9.52 9.97
N SER A 21 -7.02 8.93 8.97
CA SER A 21 -6.89 9.29 7.55
C SER A 21 -8.27 9.48 6.95
N THR A 22 -8.47 10.61 6.26
CA THR A 22 -9.70 10.94 5.52
C THR A 22 -9.30 11.76 4.30
N ASN A 23 -10.09 11.74 3.22
CA ASN A 23 -9.76 12.50 2.00
C ASN A 23 -9.54 13.99 2.28
N ALA A 24 -10.33 14.59 3.16
CA ALA A 24 -10.17 15.98 3.57
C ALA A 24 -8.83 16.23 4.32
N ALA A 25 -8.50 15.41 5.32
CA ALA A 25 -7.25 15.56 6.09
C ALA A 25 -6.00 15.26 5.24
N ASP A 26 -6.15 14.33 4.29
CA ASP A 26 -5.07 13.81 3.45
C ASP A 26 -4.88 14.64 2.17
N LYS A 27 -5.70 15.67 1.97
CA LYS A 27 -5.77 16.51 0.76
C LYS A 27 -5.92 15.68 -0.53
N ILE A 28 -6.69 14.60 -0.46
CA ILE A 28 -6.96 13.74 -1.61
C ILE A 28 -8.29 14.20 -2.22
N PRO A 29 -8.27 14.78 -3.44
CA PRO A 29 -9.50 15.14 -4.12
C PRO A 29 -10.26 13.88 -4.53
N PHE A 30 -11.58 13.98 -4.54
CA PHE A 30 -12.44 12.90 -4.99
C PHE A 30 -13.58 13.45 -5.84
N GLU A 31 -13.81 12.82 -6.99
CA GLU A 31 -14.88 13.13 -7.92
C GLU A 31 -15.48 11.79 -8.38
N GLU A 32 -16.81 11.65 -8.28
CA GLU A 32 -17.48 10.40 -8.65
C GLU A 32 -17.45 10.20 -10.17
N ASP A 33 -17.55 11.30 -10.94
CA ASP A 33 -17.35 11.26 -12.39
C ASP A 33 -15.85 11.32 -12.73
N TRP A 34 -15.22 10.14 -12.85
CA TRP A 34 -13.79 10.02 -13.12
C TRP A 34 -13.31 10.80 -14.36
N THR A 35 -14.19 11.12 -15.32
CA THR A 35 -13.82 11.92 -16.50
C THR A 35 -13.52 13.38 -16.16
N LYS A 36 -14.02 13.85 -15.01
CA LYS A 36 -13.76 15.18 -14.44
C LYS A 36 -12.64 15.18 -13.41
N MET A 37 -12.16 14.00 -13.01
CA MET A 37 -11.06 13.87 -12.06
C MET A 37 -9.73 14.21 -12.74
N LYS A 38 -9.34 15.48 -12.64
CA LYS A 38 -8.04 15.98 -13.09
C LYS A 38 -7.31 16.58 -11.90
N VAL A 39 -6.24 15.92 -11.48
CA VAL A 39 -5.48 16.29 -10.29
C VAL A 39 -4.07 16.69 -10.70
N GLU A 40 -3.57 17.79 -10.17
CA GLU A 40 -2.17 18.18 -10.34
C GLU A 40 -1.27 17.17 -9.62
N LEU A 41 -0.30 16.60 -10.34
CA LEU A 41 0.59 15.59 -9.80
C LEU A 41 1.43 16.15 -8.64
N GLY A 42 1.36 15.49 -7.47
CA GLY A 42 2.04 15.92 -6.25
C GLY A 42 1.23 16.88 -5.37
N SER A 43 -0.02 17.21 -5.74
CA SER A 43 -0.90 18.03 -4.90
C SER A 43 -1.49 17.28 -3.71
N SER A 44 -1.61 15.95 -3.80
CA SER A 44 -2.14 15.09 -2.73
C SER A 44 -1.09 14.75 -1.68
N LEU A 45 -1.47 14.83 -0.41
CA LEU A 45 -0.57 14.61 0.73
C LEU A 45 -0.56 13.16 1.22
N GLY A 46 -1.72 12.51 1.29
CA GLY A 46 -1.88 11.18 1.87
C GLY A 46 -1.95 11.17 3.41
N GLY A 47 -2.57 10.13 3.94
CA GLY A 47 -2.82 9.97 5.37
C GLY A 47 -1.54 9.72 6.18
N PRO A 48 -1.57 9.95 7.51
CA PRO A 48 -0.39 9.96 8.37
C PRO A 48 0.13 8.55 8.71
N TYR A 49 0.33 7.71 7.70
CA TYR A 49 0.83 6.35 7.79
C TYR A 49 1.68 5.97 6.57
N LEU A 50 2.53 4.97 6.76
CA LEU A 50 3.27 4.30 5.68
C LEU A 50 2.42 3.15 5.13
N GLY A 51 2.24 3.09 3.81
CA GLY A 51 1.61 1.96 3.12
C GLY A 51 2.67 0.98 2.65
N VAL A 52 2.49 -0.30 2.96
CA VAL A 52 3.43 -1.36 2.62
C VAL A 52 2.70 -2.49 1.93
N HIS A 53 3.22 -2.94 0.79
CA HIS A 53 2.79 -4.19 0.18
C HIS A 53 3.94 -5.21 0.16
N LEU A 54 3.77 -6.31 0.90
CA LEU A 54 4.71 -7.44 0.97
C LEU A 54 4.07 -8.69 0.37
N ARG A 55 4.48 -9.04 -0.86
CA ARG A 55 4.12 -10.30 -1.53
C ARG A 55 5.10 -11.39 -1.11
N ARG A 56 4.57 -12.49 -0.56
CA ARG A 56 5.30 -13.60 0.08
C ARG A 56 5.02 -14.93 -0.62
N LYS A 57 4.17 -15.79 -0.04
CA LYS A 57 3.74 -17.13 -0.53
C LYS A 57 4.63 -17.77 -1.60
N ASP A 58 4.09 -17.98 -2.79
CA ASP A 58 4.72 -18.59 -3.96
C ASP A 58 5.77 -17.67 -4.57
N PHE A 59 5.56 -16.36 -4.44
CA PHE A 59 6.41 -15.32 -4.99
C PHE A 59 7.86 -15.44 -4.53
N ILE A 60 8.10 -15.74 -3.25
CA ILE A 60 9.46 -15.90 -2.71
C ILE A 60 10.25 -16.94 -3.51
N TRP A 61 9.65 -18.05 -3.94
CA TRP A 61 10.41 -19.12 -4.61
C TRP A 61 10.97 -18.70 -5.97
N GLY A 62 10.28 -17.81 -6.69
CA GLY A 62 10.72 -17.26 -7.98
C GLY A 62 11.53 -15.96 -7.88
N HIS A 63 11.50 -15.30 -6.72
CA HIS A 63 11.97 -13.91 -6.52
C HIS A 63 12.80 -13.75 -5.24
N ARG A 64 13.61 -14.76 -4.89
CA ARG A 64 14.38 -14.74 -3.62
C ARG A 64 15.39 -13.59 -3.55
N GLU A 65 15.97 -13.23 -4.69
CA GLU A 65 17.05 -12.27 -4.78
C GLU A 65 16.55 -10.82 -4.79
N ASP A 66 15.29 -10.58 -5.15
CA ASP A 66 14.72 -9.24 -5.31
C ASP A 66 13.58 -8.94 -4.32
N VAL A 67 13.42 -9.79 -3.28
CA VAL A 67 12.45 -9.61 -2.18
C VAL A 67 13.19 -9.73 -0.84
N PRO A 68 12.91 -8.86 0.14
CA PRO A 68 13.64 -8.87 1.41
C PRO A 68 13.27 -10.08 2.29
N SER A 69 14.12 -10.36 3.28
CA SER A 69 13.71 -11.11 4.47
C SER A 69 12.67 -10.33 5.28
N LEU A 70 12.03 -10.96 6.28
CA LEU A 70 11.11 -10.24 7.17
C LEU A 70 11.87 -9.18 7.97
N GLU A 71 13.06 -9.49 8.46
CA GLU A 71 13.93 -8.56 9.18
C GLU A 71 14.42 -7.43 8.28
N GLY A 72 14.78 -7.73 7.03
CA GLY A 72 15.13 -6.74 6.01
C GLY A 72 13.97 -5.77 5.74
N ALA A 73 12.77 -6.31 5.54
CA ALA A 73 11.56 -5.52 5.34
C ALA A 73 11.27 -4.62 6.55
N VAL A 74 11.29 -5.16 7.76
CA VAL A 74 11.03 -4.40 9.00
C VAL A 74 12.06 -3.31 9.22
N ARG A 75 13.36 -3.58 8.99
CA ARG A 75 14.40 -2.55 9.06
C ARG A 75 14.14 -1.41 8.07
N LYS A 76 13.77 -1.74 6.82
CA LYS A 76 13.43 -0.75 5.81
C LYS A 76 12.18 0.06 6.16
N ILE A 77 11.13 -0.61 6.66
CA ILE A 77 9.89 0.03 7.14
C ILE A 77 10.20 1.06 8.22
N ARG A 78 10.93 0.69 9.28
CA ARG A 78 11.27 1.61 10.37
C ARG A 78 12.13 2.78 9.91
N SER A 79 13.06 2.54 8.99
CA SER A 79 13.87 3.60 8.38
C SER A 79 13.00 4.62 7.63
N LEU A 80 12.03 4.15 6.83
CA LEU A 80 11.08 5.02 6.12
C LEU A 80 10.16 5.76 7.07
N MET A 81 9.61 5.08 8.09
CA MET A 81 8.79 5.70 9.12
C MET A 81 9.53 6.84 9.82
N LYS A 82 10.79 6.63 10.20
CA LYS A 82 11.64 7.68 10.79
C LYS A 82 11.89 8.83 9.81
N THR A 83 12.23 8.52 8.56
CA THR A 83 12.55 9.52 7.52
C THR A 83 11.35 10.42 7.21
N HIS A 84 10.15 9.84 7.15
CA HIS A 84 8.91 10.54 6.80
C HIS A 84 8.07 10.96 8.02
N GLN A 85 8.58 10.76 9.23
CA GLN A 85 7.91 11.10 10.50
C GLN A 85 6.51 10.47 10.61
N LEU A 86 6.43 9.18 10.30
CA LEU A 86 5.18 8.40 10.33
C LEU A 86 5.20 7.46 11.54
N ASN A 87 4.11 7.46 12.30
CA ASN A 87 3.98 6.64 13.52
C ASN A 87 3.16 5.36 13.31
N LYS A 88 2.48 5.24 12.16
CA LYS A 88 1.67 4.07 11.80
C LYS A 88 2.14 3.49 10.48
N VAL A 89 2.02 2.18 10.34
CA VAL A 89 2.27 1.45 9.10
C VAL A 89 1.12 0.51 8.83
N PHE A 90 0.54 0.62 7.64
CA PHE A 90 -0.44 -0.32 7.12
C PHE A 90 0.26 -1.36 6.25
N VAL A 91 -0.02 -2.65 6.48
CA VAL A 91 0.63 -3.75 5.76
C VAL A 91 -0.41 -4.58 5.01
N ALA A 92 -0.37 -4.50 3.68
CA ALA A 92 -1.02 -5.44 2.78
C ALA A 92 -0.06 -6.60 2.48
N THR A 93 -0.43 -7.82 2.85
CA THR A 93 0.41 -9.01 2.63
C THR A 93 -0.42 -10.27 2.47
N ASP A 94 0.08 -11.17 1.65
CA ASP A 94 -0.43 -12.54 1.53
C ASP A 94 0.34 -13.54 2.41
N ALA A 95 1.21 -13.07 3.31
CA ALA A 95 1.98 -13.91 4.23
C ALA A 95 1.10 -14.98 4.92
N VAL A 96 1.61 -16.21 4.98
CA VAL A 96 0.96 -17.30 5.72
C VAL A 96 1.00 -17.01 7.22
N ARG A 97 0.10 -17.64 8.00
CA ARG A 97 -0.04 -17.38 9.44
C ARG A 97 1.29 -17.36 10.20
N LYS A 98 2.20 -18.31 9.94
CA LYS A 98 3.50 -18.36 10.61
C LYS A 98 4.36 -17.11 10.36
N GLU A 99 4.51 -16.71 9.10
CA GLU A 99 5.25 -15.49 8.73
C GLU A 99 4.56 -14.23 9.24
N TYR A 100 3.22 -14.21 9.24
CA TYR A 100 2.45 -13.09 9.78
C TYR A 100 2.68 -12.88 11.28
N GLU A 101 2.63 -13.96 12.08
CA GLU A 101 2.91 -13.88 13.52
C GLU A 101 4.34 -13.42 13.82
N GLU A 102 5.30 -13.83 12.99
CA GLU A 102 6.68 -13.37 13.07
C GLU A 102 6.81 -11.88 12.72
N LEU A 103 6.19 -11.45 11.62
CA LEU A 103 6.14 -10.05 11.21
C LEU A 103 5.50 -9.18 12.30
N LYS A 104 4.42 -9.65 12.94
CA LYS A 104 3.75 -8.96 14.06
C LYS A 104 4.64 -8.80 15.29
N LYS A 105 5.50 -9.79 15.58
CA LYS A 105 6.49 -9.70 16.67
C LYS A 105 7.59 -8.68 16.34
N LEU A 106 8.05 -8.67 15.09
CA LEU A 106 9.10 -7.76 14.64
C LEU A 106 8.61 -6.31 14.49
N LEU A 107 7.35 -6.12 14.09
CA LEU A 107 6.70 -4.83 13.83
C LEU A 107 5.34 -4.72 14.56
N PRO A 108 5.33 -4.64 15.91
CA PRO A 108 4.08 -4.59 16.69
C PRO A 108 3.17 -3.40 16.38
N GLU A 109 3.75 -2.31 15.86
CA GLU A 109 3.05 -1.11 15.44
C GLU A 109 2.27 -1.25 14.11
N MET A 110 2.37 -2.39 13.44
CA MET A 110 1.67 -2.62 12.18
C MET A 110 0.16 -2.72 12.36
N VAL A 111 -0.55 -2.17 11.39
CA VAL A 111 -2.00 -2.24 11.26
C VAL A 111 -2.31 -2.99 9.97
N ARG A 112 -3.31 -3.87 10.00
CA ARG A 112 -3.73 -4.70 8.85
C ARG A 112 -5.24 -4.75 8.78
N PHE A 113 -5.78 -4.83 7.57
CA PHE A 113 -7.17 -5.18 7.35
C PHE A 113 -7.35 -6.70 7.52
N GLU A 114 -7.98 -7.11 8.61
CA GLU A 114 -8.28 -8.51 8.93
C GLU A 114 -9.81 -8.68 8.86
N PRO A 115 -10.36 -9.12 7.70
CA PRO A 115 -11.81 -9.23 7.54
C PRO A 115 -12.39 -10.29 8.47
N THR A 116 -13.61 -10.04 8.98
CA THR A 116 -14.39 -11.11 9.62
C THR A 116 -14.81 -12.16 8.59
N TRP A 117 -15.35 -13.29 9.06
CA TRP A 117 -15.88 -14.32 8.16
C TRP A 117 -17.00 -13.77 7.26
N GLU A 118 -17.87 -12.94 7.83
CA GLU A 118 -18.96 -12.28 7.11
C GLU A 118 -18.44 -11.27 6.07
N GLU A 119 -17.42 -10.47 6.43
CA GLU A 119 -16.78 -9.54 5.50
C GLU A 119 -16.07 -10.27 4.36
N LEU A 120 -15.39 -11.39 4.66
CA LEU A 120 -14.75 -12.21 3.63
C LEU A 120 -15.78 -12.86 2.71
N GLU A 121 -16.92 -13.32 3.25
CA GLU A 121 -18.00 -13.85 2.43
C GLU A 121 -18.65 -12.76 1.55
N LEU A 122 -18.78 -11.54 2.07
CA LEU A 122 -19.36 -10.42 1.35
C LEU A 122 -18.43 -9.89 0.24
N TYR A 123 -17.17 -9.58 0.58
CA TYR A 123 -16.22 -8.94 -0.32
C TYR A 123 -15.49 -9.94 -1.22
N LYS A 124 -15.43 -11.21 -0.82
CA LYS A 124 -14.57 -12.25 -1.43
C LYS A 124 -13.09 -11.86 -1.40
N ASP A 125 -12.22 -12.77 -1.82
CA ASP A 125 -10.77 -12.53 -1.83
C ASP A 125 -10.39 -11.30 -2.68
N GLY A 126 -11.07 -11.12 -3.81
CA GLY A 126 -10.84 -9.98 -4.71
C GLY A 126 -11.25 -8.64 -4.09
N GLY A 127 -12.35 -8.58 -3.35
CA GLY A 127 -12.77 -7.36 -2.66
C GLY A 127 -11.85 -6.99 -1.51
N VAL A 128 -11.39 -7.99 -0.73
CA VAL A 128 -10.37 -7.77 0.31
C VAL A 128 -9.07 -7.23 -0.29
N ALA A 129 -8.63 -7.80 -1.42
CA ALA A 129 -7.47 -7.30 -2.16
C ALA A 129 -7.65 -5.84 -2.62
N ILE A 130 -8.84 -5.46 -3.09
CA ILE A 130 -9.15 -4.08 -3.48
C ILE A 130 -9.13 -3.15 -2.27
N ILE A 131 -9.65 -3.57 -1.11
CA ILE A 131 -9.61 -2.77 0.13
C ILE A 131 -8.16 -2.52 0.56
N ASP A 132 -7.29 -3.55 0.52
CA ASP A 132 -5.86 -3.40 0.80
C ASP A 132 -5.18 -2.41 -0.18
N GLN A 133 -5.49 -2.51 -1.48
CA GLN A 133 -4.97 -1.58 -2.50
C GLN A 133 -5.45 -0.15 -2.25
N TRP A 134 -6.73 0.02 -1.93
CA TRP A 134 -7.33 1.32 -1.63
C TRP A 134 -6.64 1.97 -0.44
N ILE A 135 -6.48 1.23 0.67
CA ILE A 135 -5.80 1.75 1.86
C ILE A 135 -4.33 2.06 1.57
N CYS A 136 -3.60 1.21 0.83
CA CYS A 136 -2.22 1.50 0.43
C CYS A 136 -2.11 2.76 -0.44
N SER A 137 -3.07 2.97 -1.33
CA SER A 137 -3.05 4.09 -2.28
C SER A 137 -3.22 5.46 -1.60
N HIS A 138 -3.83 5.48 -0.41
CA HIS A 138 -4.06 6.72 0.35
C HIS A 138 -2.94 7.03 1.37
N ALA A 139 -1.90 6.21 1.48
CA ALA A 139 -0.78 6.44 2.40
C ALA A 139 0.08 7.65 1.98
N ARG A 140 0.66 8.38 2.95
CA ARG A 140 1.62 9.47 2.65
C ARG A 140 2.87 9.00 1.92
N PHE A 141 3.30 7.78 2.19
CA PHE A 141 4.38 7.12 1.48
C PHE A 141 4.01 5.67 1.24
N PHE A 142 4.35 5.14 0.08
CA PHE A 142 4.12 3.74 -0.28
C PHE A 142 5.41 3.07 -0.72
N ILE A 143 5.57 1.81 -0.30
CA ILE A 143 6.60 0.90 -0.79
C ILE A 143 5.99 -0.48 -1.07
N GLY A 144 6.20 -0.97 -2.29
CA GLY A 144 5.67 -2.25 -2.76
C GLY A 144 6.72 -3.36 -2.82
N THR A 145 6.28 -4.50 -3.32
CA THR A 145 7.16 -5.62 -3.68
C THR A 145 7.54 -5.57 -5.16
N SER A 146 8.78 -5.97 -5.46
CA SER A 146 9.33 -6.15 -6.80
C SER A 146 8.37 -6.83 -7.75
N VAL A 147 8.28 -6.34 -8.99
CA VAL A 147 7.52 -6.90 -10.13
C VAL A 147 6.10 -7.40 -9.84
N SER A 148 5.51 -6.97 -8.73
CA SER A 148 4.20 -7.44 -8.31
C SER A 148 3.11 -6.62 -8.98
N THR A 149 2.23 -7.31 -9.70
CA THR A 149 1.05 -6.71 -10.33
C THR A 149 0.13 -6.04 -9.32
N PHE A 150 0.09 -6.52 -8.07
CA PHE A 150 -0.63 -5.88 -6.98
C PHE A 150 -0.02 -4.51 -6.63
N SER A 151 1.31 -4.41 -6.52
CA SER A 151 2.01 -3.12 -6.34
C SER A 151 1.75 -2.18 -7.54
N PHE A 152 1.74 -2.71 -8.77
CA PHE A 152 1.51 -1.90 -9.97
C PHE A 152 0.14 -1.23 -9.96
N ARG A 153 -0.91 -1.93 -9.52
CA ARG A 153 -2.25 -1.33 -9.39
C ARG A 153 -2.28 -0.23 -8.33
N ILE A 154 -1.52 -0.38 -7.24
CA ILE A 154 -1.37 0.68 -6.24
C ILE A 154 -0.61 1.88 -6.83
N HIS A 155 0.44 1.66 -7.64
CA HIS A 155 1.17 2.76 -8.27
C HIS A 155 0.25 3.59 -9.19
N GLU A 156 -0.54 2.92 -10.03
CA GLU A 156 -1.50 3.57 -10.92
C GLU A 156 -2.57 4.35 -10.16
N GLU A 157 -3.14 3.75 -9.10
CA GLU A 157 -4.16 4.41 -8.29
C GLU A 157 -3.58 5.65 -7.58
N ARG A 158 -2.34 5.57 -7.08
CA ARG A 158 -1.64 6.72 -6.49
C ARG A 158 -1.38 7.84 -7.49
N GLU A 159 -1.08 7.51 -8.74
CA GLU A 159 -0.91 8.48 -9.82
C GLU A 159 -2.24 9.18 -10.14
N ILE A 160 -3.35 8.43 -10.21
CA ILE A 160 -4.71 8.97 -10.40
C ILE A 160 -5.10 9.90 -9.25
N LEU A 161 -4.78 9.52 -8.02
CA LEU A 161 -5.01 10.33 -6.82
C LEU A 161 -4.06 11.54 -6.73
N GLY A 162 -3.07 11.67 -7.62
CA GLY A 162 -2.16 12.82 -7.67
C GLY A 162 -1.10 12.84 -6.56
N LEU A 163 -0.73 11.70 -5.98
CA LEU A 163 0.36 11.63 -5.02
C LEU A 163 1.71 11.75 -5.73
N ALA A 164 2.68 12.38 -5.08
CA ALA A 164 3.98 12.64 -5.70
C ALA A 164 4.71 11.33 -6.08
N PRO A 165 5.31 11.21 -7.28
CA PRO A 165 5.97 9.99 -7.75
C PRO A 165 7.02 9.43 -6.77
N LYS A 166 7.76 10.33 -6.11
CA LYS A 166 8.78 9.98 -5.08
C LYS A 166 8.20 9.20 -3.89
N THR A 167 6.90 9.31 -3.66
CA THR A 167 6.17 8.60 -2.58
C THR A 167 5.45 7.35 -3.07
N THR A 168 5.51 7.07 -4.38
CA THR A 168 4.69 6.05 -5.05
C THR A 168 5.55 4.93 -5.61
N TYR A 169 6.56 5.25 -6.42
CA TYR A 169 7.34 4.26 -7.15
C TYR A 169 8.54 3.79 -6.33
N ASN A 170 8.27 3.04 -5.28
CA ASN A 170 9.28 2.48 -4.39
C ASN A 170 9.05 0.99 -4.21
N ARG A 171 10.12 0.19 -4.20
CA ARG A 171 10.06 -1.22 -3.81
C ARG A 171 11.06 -1.58 -2.72
N PHE A 172 10.78 -2.65 -1.99
CA PHE A 172 11.82 -3.31 -1.22
C PHE A 172 12.85 -3.94 -2.15
N CYS A 173 14.12 -3.88 -1.73
CA CYS A 173 15.21 -4.61 -2.35
C CYS A 173 15.38 -5.95 -1.64
N GLY A 174 15.97 -6.93 -2.32
CA GLY A 174 16.49 -8.12 -1.65
C GLY A 174 17.62 -7.76 -0.67
N ASP A 175 17.81 -8.60 0.35
CA ASP A 175 18.78 -8.34 1.43
C ASP A 175 20.23 -8.25 0.93
N HIS A 176 20.52 -8.93 -0.19
CA HIS A 176 21.84 -8.99 -0.83
C HIS A 176 21.79 -8.50 -2.29
N GLU A 177 20.73 -7.76 -2.65
CA GLU A 177 20.54 -7.31 -4.02
C GLU A 177 21.43 -6.11 -4.35
N ASP A 178 22.36 -6.31 -5.28
CA ASP A 178 23.15 -5.24 -5.86
C ASP A 178 22.37 -4.52 -6.97
N GLY A 179 22.41 -3.19 -6.99
CA GLY A 179 21.82 -2.40 -8.09
C GLY A 179 20.29 -2.28 -8.09
N CYS A 180 19.62 -2.68 -7.00
CA CYS A 180 18.17 -2.64 -6.77
C CYS A 180 17.40 -1.54 -7.54
N GLU A 181 16.98 -1.88 -8.76
CA GLU A 181 16.28 -0.96 -9.65
C GLU A 181 14.89 -0.63 -9.06
N GLN A 182 14.51 0.64 -9.10
CA GLN A 182 13.21 1.10 -8.62
C GLN A 182 12.17 1.06 -9.74
N PRO A 183 10.87 0.89 -9.43
CA PRO A 183 9.81 0.88 -10.44
C PRO A 183 9.84 2.15 -11.30
N THR A 184 9.65 2.00 -12.61
CA THR A 184 9.54 3.13 -13.53
C THR A 184 8.32 3.99 -13.19
N HIS A 185 8.50 5.32 -13.18
CA HIS A 185 7.38 6.26 -13.12
C HIS A 185 6.68 6.31 -14.48
N TRP A 186 5.41 5.92 -14.50
CA TRP A 186 4.52 6.05 -15.65
C TRP A 186 3.50 7.15 -15.38
N SER A 187 3.72 8.33 -15.96
CA SER A 187 2.85 9.49 -15.73
C SER A 187 1.52 9.38 -16.46
N ILE A 188 0.43 9.77 -15.80
CA ILE A 188 -0.88 9.92 -16.45
C ILE A 188 -0.85 11.07 -17.48
N ALA A 189 -1.52 10.87 -18.61
CA ALA A 189 -1.79 11.90 -19.61
C ALA A 189 -3.32 12.12 -19.70
N TYR A 190 -3.77 13.36 -19.51
CA TYR A 190 -5.18 13.78 -19.43
C TYR A 190 -5.73 14.39 -20.71
#